data_AF-A0A932UMG2-F1
#
_entry.id   AF-A0A932UMG2-F1
#
_cell.length_a   1.000
_cell.length_b   1.000
_cell.length_c   1.000
_cell.angle_alpha   90.00
_cell.angle_beta   90.00
_cell.angle_gamma   90.00
#
_symmetry.space_group_name_H-M   'P 1'
#
loop_
_entity.id
_entity.type
_entity.pdbx_description
1 polymer ?
#
loop_
_entity_poly.entity_id
_entity_poly.type
_entity_poly.pdbx_seq_one_letter_code
_entity_poly.pdbx_strand_id
1 'polypeptide(L)'
;MRERDHANRVLALPNQTPRLVERLGLTRADVDRSAWAFDADGRVYSGAAAINRVLAELPGWRWLSLIYRIRPLNHLQELVYAWIAPRRGRLGAIVGVATPTCERPGVACTPTGE
;
A
#
# COMPACT_ATOMS: atom_id res chain seq x y z
N MET A 1 -3.07 -5.28 14.46
CA MET A 1 -3.43 -6.51 13.76
C MET A 1 -2.77 -6.47 12.40
N ARG A 2 -2.07 -7.55 12.06
CA ARG A 2 -1.46 -7.77 10.74
C ARG A 2 -2.59 -8.20 9.80
N GLU A 3 -3.07 -7.31 8.94
CA GLU A 3 -4.20 -7.67 8.07
C GLU A 3 -3.67 -8.43 6.87
N ARG A 4 -4.01 -9.71 6.79
CA ARG A 4 -3.66 -10.58 5.69
C ARG A 4 -4.84 -10.69 4.74
N ASP A 5 -4.58 -10.83 3.45
CA ASP A 5 -5.64 -11.18 2.52
C ASP A 5 -6.20 -12.57 2.85
N HIS A 6 -7.38 -12.89 2.29
CA HIS A 6 -8.08 -14.15 2.55
C HIS A 6 -7.23 -15.40 2.21
N ALA A 7 -6.31 -15.31 1.24
CA ALA A 7 -5.40 -16.41 0.90
C ALA A 7 -4.05 -16.34 1.60
N ASN A 8 -3.87 -15.41 2.54
CA ASN A 8 -2.71 -15.31 3.41
C ASN A 8 -1.36 -15.09 2.68
N ARG A 9 -1.40 -14.45 1.50
CA ARG A 9 -0.26 -14.17 0.61
C ARG A 9 0.32 -12.77 0.80
N VAL A 10 -0.54 -11.80 1.11
CA VAL A 10 -0.22 -10.39 1.26
C VAL A 10 -0.49 -9.99 2.70
N LEU A 11 0.47 -9.30 3.30
CA LEU A 11 0.35 -8.71 4.62
C LEU A 11 0.34 -7.19 4.50
N ALA A 12 -0.79 -6.57 4.80
CA ALA A 12 -0.91 -5.12 4.90
C ALA A 12 -0.55 -4.65 6.32
N LEU A 13 0.33 -3.65 6.39
CA LEU A 13 0.73 -3.00 7.64
C LEU A 13 0.54 -1.47 7.51
N PRO A 14 -0.06 -0.81 8.51
CA PRO A 14 -0.10 0.65 8.54
C PRO A 14 1.31 1.20 8.76
N ASN A 15 1.69 2.25 8.02
CA ASN A 15 3.01 2.87 8.16
C ASN A 15 3.20 3.54 9.54
N GLN A 16 2.11 3.77 10.27
CA GLN A 16 2.08 4.25 11.66
C GLN A 16 2.40 3.14 12.68
N THR A 17 2.68 1.91 12.24
CA THR A 17 3.10 0.84 13.15
C THR A 17 4.42 1.22 13.81
N PRO A 18 4.55 1.14 15.15
CA PRO A 18 5.77 1.51 15.85
C PRO A 18 7.02 0.83 15.29
N ARG A 19 8.02 1.66 14.99
CA ARG A 19 9.36 1.28 14.50
C ARG A 19 9.34 0.53 13.15
N LEU A 20 8.22 0.51 12.41
CA LEU A 20 8.11 -0.26 11.16
C LEU A 20 8.89 0.39 10.03
N VAL A 21 8.77 1.70 9.88
CA VAL A 21 9.40 2.49 8.82
C VAL A 21 10.92 2.38 8.94
N GLU A 22 11.45 2.51 10.16
CA GLU A 22 12.86 2.40 10.50
C GLU A 22 13.39 0.98 10.26
N ARG A 23 12.63 -0.07 10.65
CA ARG A 23 13.00 -1.47 10.37
C ARG A 23 13.06 -1.78 8.88
N LEU A 24 12.30 -1.07 8.06
CA LEU A 24 12.28 -1.22 6.60
C LEU A 24 13.32 -0.30 5.92
N GLY A 25 14.10 0.47 6.68
CA GLY A 25 15.10 1.39 6.14
C GLY A 25 14.51 2.57 5.36
N LEU A 26 13.23 2.88 5.57
CA LEU A 26 12.53 3.98 4.91
C LEU A 26 12.49 5.21 5.81
N THR A 27 12.22 6.38 5.22
CA THR A 27 11.92 7.60 5.98
C THR A 27 10.42 7.84 6.08
N ARG A 28 10.00 8.70 7.02
CA ARG A 28 8.59 9.10 7.13
C ARG A 28 8.09 9.78 5.84
N ALA A 29 8.93 10.60 5.22
CA ALA A 29 8.63 11.25 3.95
C ALA A 29 8.39 10.24 2.81
N ASP A 30 9.11 9.10 2.80
CA ASP A 30 8.95 8.07 1.77
C ASP A 30 7.62 7.35 1.86
N VAL A 31 7.20 6.99 3.08
CA VAL A 31 5.93 6.27 3.31
C VAL A 31 4.72 7.20 3.30
N ASP A 32 4.92 8.50 3.48
CA ASP A 32 3.87 9.51 3.31
C ASP A 32 3.62 9.80 1.82
N ARG A 33 4.68 9.75 1.00
CA ARG A 33 4.61 9.99 -0.45
C ARG A 33 3.96 8.82 -1.19
N SER A 34 4.39 7.59 -0.91
CA SER A 34 4.00 6.42 -1.70
C SER A 34 3.77 5.18 -0.85
N ALA A 35 2.98 4.25 -1.38
CA ALA A 35 2.88 2.89 -0.86
C ALA A 35 4.13 2.09 -1.22
N TRP A 36 4.50 1.15 -0.36
CA TRP A 36 5.67 0.29 -0.51
C TRP A 36 5.27 -1.18 -0.38
N ALA A 37 5.88 -2.03 -1.20
CA ALA A 37 5.71 -3.48 -1.13
C ALA A 37 7.09 -4.15 -1.13
N PHE A 38 7.21 -5.18 -0.29
CA PHE A 38 8.40 -5.99 -0.13
C PHE A 38 8.01 -7.42 -0.48
N ASP A 39 8.74 -8.06 -1.38
CA ASP A 39 8.49 -9.46 -1.72
C ASP A 39 9.42 -10.43 -0.99
N ALA A 40 9.11 -11.73 -1.12
CA ALA A 40 9.88 -12.79 -0.47
C ALA A 40 11.31 -12.93 -1.01
N ASP A 41 11.58 -12.43 -2.21
CA ASP A 41 12.89 -12.40 -2.84
C ASP A 41 13.73 -11.18 -2.39
N GLY A 42 13.21 -10.36 -1.48
CA GLY A 42 13.87 -9.16 -0.97
C GLY A 42 13.79 -7.95 -1.89
N ARG A 43 12.96 -8.00 -2.95
CA ARG A 43 12.76 -6.86 -3.83
C ARG A 43 11.81 -5.86 -3.21
N VAL A 44 12.14 -4.59 -3.41
CA VAL A 44 11.39 -3.45 -2.89
C VAL A 44 10.75 -2.71 -4.05
N TYR A 45 9.46 -2.44 -3.92
CA TYR A 45 8.65 -1.72 -4.88
C TYR A 45 7.98 -0.53 -4.19
N SER A 46 7.80 0.57 -4.93
CA SER A 46 7.08 1.74 -4.46
C SER A 46 6.01 2.18 -5.48
N GLY A 47 5.07 3.00 -5.04
CA GLY A 47 4.07 3.63 -5.92
C GLY A 47 3.21 2.61 -6.67
N ALA A 48 3.03 2.81 -7.98
CA ALA A 48 2.23 1.90 -8.80
C ALA A 48 2.85 0.49 -8.88
N ALA A 49 4.18 0.38 -8.88
CA ALA A 49 4.86 -0.90 -8.90
C ALA A 49 4.57 -1.73 -7.63
N ALA A 50 4.45 -1.08 -6.48
CA ALA A 50 4.06 -1.75 -5.23
C ALA A 50 2.65 -2.34 -5.32
N ILE A 51 1.69 -1.56 -5.84
CA ILE A 51 0.30 -2.01 -6.02
C ILE A 51 0.23 -3.16 -7.03
N ASN A 52 0.92 -3.06 -8.16
CA ASN A 52 0.96 -4.11 -9.16
C ASN A 52 1.55 -5.41 -8.60
N ARG A 53 2.59 -5.32 -7.76
CA ARG A 53 3.17 -6.49 -7.08
C ARG A 53 2.16 -7.15 -6.14
N VAL A 54 1.43 -6.36 -5.35
CA VAL A 54 0.37 -6.87 -4.47
C VAL A 54 -0.75 -7.54 -5.26
N LEU A 55 -1.25 -6.91 -6.33
CA LEU A 55 -2.29 -7.47 -7.19
C LEU A 55 -1.86 -8.79 -7.87
N ALA A 56 -0.57 -8.95 -8.16
CA ALA A 56 -0.03 -10.18 -8.71
C ALA A 56 0.01 -11.34 -7.68
N GLU A 57 -0.03 -11.04 -6.38
CA GLU A 57 -0.09 -12.07 -5.33
C GLU A 57 -1.52 -12.40 -4.90
N LEU A 58 -2.47 -11.48 -5.07
CA LEU A 58 -3.87 -11.69 -4.70
C LEU A 58 -4.57 -12.70 -5.65
N PRO A 59 -5.23 -13.73 -5.12
CA PRO A 59 -6.01 -14.67 -5.93
C PRO A 59 -7.21 -13.96 -6.57
N GLY A 60 -7.46 -14.23 -7.86
CA GLY A 60 -8.56 -13.60 -8.61
C GLY A 60 -8.24 -12.21 -9.21
N TRP A 61 -7.16 -11.56 -8.78
CA TRP A 61 -6.74 -10.22 -9.26
C TRP A 61 -5.49 -10.25 -10.15
N ARG A 62 -4.87 -11.44 -10.30
CA ARG A 62 -3.69 -11.67 -11.16
C ARG A 62 -3.89 -11.30 -12.63
N TRP A 63 -5.09 -11.41 -13.16
CA TRP A 63 -5.37 -11.02 -14.55
C TRP A 63 -5.39 -9.49 -14.71
N LEU A 64 -5.81 -8.76 -13.67
CA LEU A 64 -5.71 -7.31 -13.63
C LEU A 64 -4.23 -6.89 -13.68
N SER A 65 -3.37 -7.52 -12.87
CA SER A 65 -1.92 -7.21 -12.89
C SER A 65 -1.26 -7.49 -14.23
N LEU A 66 -1.76 -8.46 -15.01
CA LEU A 66 -1.30 -8.72 -16.39
C LEU A 66 -1.67 -7.58 -17.34
N ILE A 67 -2.88 -7.02 -17.24
CA ILE A 67 -3.29 -5.82 -17.99
C ILE A 67 -2.42 -4.61 -17.56
N TYR A 68 -2.05 -4.53 -16.28
CA TYR A 68 -1.16 -3.47 -15.76
C TYR A 68 0.32 -3.61 -16.17
N ARG A 69 0.78 -4.77 -16.69
CA ARG A 69 2.19 -5.00 -17.08
C ARG A 69 2.59 -4.46 -18.45
N ILE A 70 1.68 -3.83 -19.18
CA ILE A 70 1.95 -3.27 -20.50
C ILE A 70 2.88 -2.05 -20.34
N ARG A 71 4.16 -2.20 -20.70
CA ARG A 71 5.25 -1.21 -20.51
C ARG A 71 4.92 0.26 -20.78
N PRO A 72 4.26 0.66 -21.89
CA PRO A 72 3.94 2.07 -22.14
C PRO A 72 2.95 2.66 -21.12
N LEU A 73 2.20 1.84 -20.40
CA LEU A 73 1.25 2.30 -19.38
C LEU A 73 1.90 2.57 -18.02
N ASN A 74 3.15 2.17 -17.77
CA ASN A 74 3.82 2.44 -16.49
C ASN A 74 3.91 3.93 -16.16
N HIS A 75 4.25 4.78 -17.15
CA HIS A 75 4.31 6.22 -16.92
C HIS A 75 2.92 6.81 -16.63
N LEU A 76 1.89 6.34 -17.34
CA LEU A 76 0.53 6.76 -17.09
C LEU A 76 0.05 6.32 -15.70
N GLN A 77 0.43 5.12 -15.27
CA GLN A 77 0.12 4.59 -13.94
C GLN A 77 0.78 5.43 -12.84
N GLU A 78 2.04 5.82 -13.01
CA GLU A 78 2.74 6.67 -12.04
C GLU A 78 2.10 8.06 -11.96
N LEU A 79 1.66 8.62 -13.09
CA LEU A 79 0.92 9.89 -13.13
C LEU A 79 -0.46 9.80 -12.47
N VAL A 80 -1.22 8.75 -12.77
CA VAL A 80 -2.52 8.48 -12.15
C VAL A 80 -2.34 8.24 -10.66
N TYR A 81 -1.33 7.48 -10.26
CA TYR A 81 -1.01 7.23 -8.86
C TYR A 81 -0.61 8.52 -8.15
N ALA A 82 0.27 9.34 -8.73
CA ALA A 82 0.66 10.64 -8.17
C ALA A 82 -0.54 11.60 -8.01
N TRP A 83 -1.56 11.49 -8.85
CA TRP A 83 -2.81 12.24 -8.73
C TRP A 83 -3.74 11.70 -7.63
N ILE A 84 -3.82 10.37 -7.49
CA ILE A 84 -4.65 9.67 -6.48
C ILE A 84 -4.03 9.78 -5.08
N ALA A 85 -2.71 9.64 -4.96
CA ALA A 85 -1.98 9.57 -3.69
C ALA A 85 -2.30 10.71 -2.72
N PRO A 86 -2.33 12.00 -3.12
CA PRO A 86 -2.73 13.09 -2.23
C PRO A 86 -4.24 13.11 -1.97
N ARG A 87 -5.06 12.49 -2.82
CA ARG A 87 -6.53 12.41 -2.70
C ARG A 87 -7.00 11.18 -1.94
N ARG A 88 -6.08 10.29 -1.52
CA ARG A 88 -6.38 8.99 -0.90
C ARG A 88 -7.35 9.06 0.28
N GLY A 89 -7.23 10.09 1.13
CA GLY A 89 -8.15 10.28 2.27
C GLY A 89 -9.59 10.57 1.83
N ARG A 90 -9.78 11.43 0.82
CA ARG A 90 -11.11 11.73 0.26
C ARG A 90 -11.68 10.56 -0.55
N LEU A 91 -10.83 9.85 -1.29
CA LEU A 91 -11.25 8.68 -2.05
C LEU A 91 -11.70 7.54 -1.12
N GLY A 92 -10.99 7.31 -0.01
CA GLY A 92 -11.39 6.35 1.02
C GLY A 92 -12.80 6.63 1.58
N ALA A 93 -13.12 7.90 1.84
CA ALA A 93 -14.46 8.31 2.26
C ALA A 93 -15.54 8.05 1.19
N ILE A 94 -15.23 8.25 -0.09
CA ILE A 94 -16.16 8.03 -1.21
C ILE A 94 -16.42 6.53 -1.44
N VAL A 95 -15.39 5.68 -1.30
CA VAL A 95 -15.53 4.22 -1.47
C VAL A 95 -16.05 3.50 -0.22
N GLY A 96 -16.54 4.24 0.79
CA GLY A 96 -17.13 3.66 1.99
C GLY A 96 -16.13 2.99 2.94
N VAL A 97 -14.82 3.26 2.80
CA VAL A 97 -13.82 2.87 3.78
C VAL A 97 -13.87 3.89 4.92
N ALA A 98 -14.91 3.76 5.75
CA ALA A 98 -15.28 4.78 6.73
C ALA A 98 -14.33 4.88 7.94
N THR A 99 -13.57 3.82 8.23
CA THR A 99 -12.64 3.79 9.37
C THR A 99 -11.19 3.70 8.92
N PRO A 100 -10.36 4.72 9.21
CA PRO A 100 -8.91 4.61 9.13
C PRO A 100 -8.43 3.35 9.86
N THR A 101 -7.45 2.65 9.30
CA THR A 101 -6.93 1.40 9.91
C THR A 101 -6.46 1.59 11.35
N CYS A 102 -5.95 2.78 11.69
CA CYS A 102 -5.49 3.10 13.04
C CYS A 102 -6.61 3.37 14.05
N GLU A 103 -7.84 3.59 13.62
CA GLU A 103 -9.00 3.74 14.51
C GLU A 103 -9.66 2.38 14.83
N ARG A 104 -9.18 1.30 14.21
CA ARG A 104 -9.76 -0.04 14.43
C ARG A 104 -9.17 -0.70 15.68
N PRO A 105 -10.01 -1.40 16.48
CA PRO A 105 -9.54 -2.09 17.68
C PRO A 105 -8.48 -3.15 17.36
N GLY A 106 -7.44 -3.23 18.20
CA GLY A 106 -6.36 -4.22 18.06
C GLY A 106 -5.24 -3.84 17.06
N VAL A 107 -5.25 -2.63 16.49
CA VAL A 107 -4.16 -2.11 15.65
C VAL A 107 -3.19 -1.27 16.49
N ALA A 108 -1.92 -1.68 16.52
CA ALA A 108 -0.87 -0.91 17.18
C ALA A 108 -0.35 0.16 16.21
N CYS A 109 -1.00 1.32 16.21
CA CYS A 109 -0.44 2.54 15.62
C CYS A 109 0.20 3.38 16.73
N THR A 110 1.33 4.04 16.45
CA THR A 110 1.72 5.17 17.28
C THR A 110 0.65 6.25 17.14
N PRO A 111 0.18 6.87 18.25
CA PRO A 111 -0.64 8.06 18.13
C PRO A 111 0.14 9.06 17.26
N THR A 112 -0.51 9.60 16.24
CA THR A 112 0.04 10.72 15.48
C THR A 112 0.30 11.81 16.52
N GLY A 113 1.58 12.07 16.81
CA GLY A 113 1.96 13.13 17.73
C GLY A 113 1.34 14.46 17.31
N GLU A 114 0.95 15.21 18.34
CA GLU A 114 0.45 16.58 18.39
C GLU A 114 1.08 17.54 17.38
#